data_AF-A0A6G1KUA9-F1
#
_entry.id   AF-A0A6G1KUA9-F1
#
_cell.length_a   1.000
_cell.length_b   1.000
_cell.length_c   1.000
_cell.angle_alpha   90.00
_cell.angle_beta   90.00
_cell.angle_gamma   90.00
#
_symmetry.space_group_name_H-M   'P 1'
#
loop_
_entity.id
_entity.type
_entity.pdbx_description
1 polymer ?
#
loop_
_entity_poly.entity_id
_entity_poly.type
_entity_poly.pdbx_seq_one_letter_code
_entity_poly.pdbx_strand_id
1 'polypeptide(L)'
;MVADKSSLSAAQLAETRCYYCGDISKSSSSDEGVPEDKFSGLTRGRDYQICPKTECRICIERSASCYHMICARCEASFCNMCGLAVLANSNH
;
A
#
# COMPACT_ATOMS: atom_id res chain seq x y z
N MET A 1 26.65 21.29 -30.47
CA MET A 1 27.32 20.00 -30.75
C MET A 1 27.28 19.17 -29.48
N VAL A 2 27.24 17.86 -29.69
CA VAL A 2 26.95 16.71 -28.81
C VAL A 2 27.68 16.62 -27.44
N ALA A 3 26.98 15.93 -26.52
CA ALA A 3 27.35 15.07 -25.36
C ALA A 3 28.85 14.87 -25.02
N ASP A 4 29.26 14.58 -23.78
CA ASP A 4 29.00 13.28 -23.14
C ASP A 4 29.56 13.18 -21.69
N LYS A 5 28.69 12.62 -20.82
CA LYS A 5 28.91 11.59 -19.77
C LYS A 5 29.80 11.79 -18.54
N SER A 6 29.10 11.64 -17.41
CA SER A 6 29.35 10.68 -16.33
C SER A 6 30.55 10.89 -15.42
N SER A 7 30.25 11.10 -14.14
CA SER A 7 30.89 10.38 -13.02
C SER A 7 29.95 10.40 -11.81
N LEU A 8 29.12 9.37 -11.74
CA LEU A 8 28.36 8.97 -10.55
C LEU A 8 29.34 8.49 -9.48
N SER A 9 29.24 8.99 -8.24
CA SER A 9 29.80 8.30 -7.07
C SER A 9 28.65 7.79 -6.18
N ALA A 10 28.67 6.48 -6.01
CA ALA A 10 27.64 5.66 -5.42
C ALA A 10 27.87 5.48 -3.91
N ALA A 11 27.37 6.43 -3.11
CA ALA A 11 27.32 6.28 -1.65
C ALA A 11 25.92 6.60 -1.11
N GLN A 12 25.06 5.57 -1.16
CA GLN A 12 24.21 5.15 -0.05
C GLN A 12 23.20 6.15 0.53
N LEU A 13 22.12 6.43 -0.22
CA LEU A 13 20.78 6.49 0.38
C LEU A 13 19.85 5.74 -0.55
N ALA A 14 19.92 4.39 -0.50
CA ALA A 14 18.82 3.57 -0.97
C ALA A 14 17.67 3.80 0.01
N GLU A 15 16.90 4.86 -0.23
CA GLU A 15 15.66 5.11 0.48
C GLU A 15 14.80 3.84 0.29
N THR A 16 14.62 3.09 1.37
CA THR A 16 13.98 1.77 1.34
C THR A 16 12.46 1.94 1.31
N ARG A 17 11.90 2.06 0.11
CA ARG A 17 10.45 2.10 -0.14
C ARG A 17 9.76 0.85 0.40
N CYS A 18 8.60 0.98 1.04
CA CYS A 18 7.74 -0.16 1.34
C CYS A 18 7.34 -0.88 0.02
N TYR A 19 7.64 -2.16 -0.15
CA TYR A 19 7.41 -2.85 -1.43
C TYR A 19 5.91 -3.15 -1.74
N TYR A 20 5.02 -2.95 -0.76
CA TYR A 20 3.56 -3.11 -0.93
C TYR A 20 2.74 -1.88 -0.49
N CYS A 21 3.40 -0.83 0.01
CA CYS A 21 2.80 0.44 0.42
C CYS A 21 3.69 1.66 0.14
N GLY A 22 4.81 1.50 -0.56
CA GLY A 22 5.68 2.56 -1.06
C GLY A 22 6.59 3.30 -0.07
N ASP A 23 6.22 3.51 1.19
CA ASP A 23 6.85 4.62 1.93
C ASP A 23 8.23 4.39 2.58
N ILE A 24 9.09 5.39 2.35
CA ILE A 24 10.17 5.87 3.23
C ILE A 24 9.64 7.12 3.93
N SER A 25 9.70 7.18 5.25
CA SER A 25 9.27 8.36 5.99
C SER A 25 10.29 9.50 5.89
N LYS A 26 10.01 10.50 5.04
CA LYS A 26 10.15 11.95 5.35
C LYS A 26 9.91 12.81 4.11
N SER A 27 9.03 13.80 4.24
CA SER A 27 9.24 15.07 3.54
C SER A 27 8.76 16.22 4.42
N SER A 28 9.69 17.12 4.70
CA SER A 28 9.41 18.45 5.24
C SER A 28 9.42 19.43 4.07
N SER A 29 8.36 20.22 4.00
CA SER A 29 8.25 21.57 3.42
C SER A 29 8.01 21.74 1.92
N SER A 30 6.88 22.43 1.68
CA SER A 30 6.55 23.39 0.60
C SER A 30 5.83 22.87 -0.65
N ASP A 31 4.51 23.09 -0.62
CA ASP A 31 3.64 23.74 -1.62
C ASP A 31 3.56 23.20 -3.07
N GLU A 32 2.33 23.15 -3.58
CA GLU A 32 1.83 22.72 -4.91
C GLU A 32 1.24 21.28 -4.95
N GLY A 33 -0.08 21.22 -5.21
CA GLY A 33 -0.97 20.08 -4.98
C GLY A 33 -0.58 18.77 -5.67
N VAL A 34 -0.23 17.77 -4.85
CA VAL A 34 -0.07 16.37 -5.23
C VAL A 34 -1.37 15.64 -4.85
N PRO A 35 -1.97 14.81 -5.74
CA PRO A 35 -3.21 14.09 -5.42
C PRO A 35 -2.99 13.30 -4.14
N GLU A 36 -3.68 13.72 -3.08
CA GLU A 36 -3.59 13.13 -1.76
C GLU A 36 -3.76 11.62 -1.90
N ASP A 37 -2.74 10.87 -1.51
CA ASP A 37 -2.82 9.42 -1.50
C ASP A 37 -3.99 9.06 -0.59
N LYS A 38 -5.07 8.49 -1.14
CA LYS A 38 -6.35 8.30 -0.44
C LYS A 38 -6.22 7.47 0.86
N PHE A 39 -5.09 6.81 1.04
CA PHE A 39 -4.76 6.00 2.19
C PHE A 39 -3.70 6.63 3.11
N SER A 40 -3.23 7.84 2.80
CA SER A 40 -2.33 8.61 3.66
C SER A 40 -3.00 8.88 5.01
N GLY A 41 -2.30 8.57 6.10
CA GLY A 41 -2.83 8.69 7.46
C GLY A 41 -3.86 7.63 7.87
N LEU A 42 -4.25 6.73 6.97
CA LEU A 42 -5.12 5.60 7.31
C LEU A 42 -4.31 4.45 7.93
N THR A 43 -4.91 3.73 8.88
CA THR A 43 -4.27 2.62 9.59
C THR A 43 -4.64 1.28 8.96
N ARG A 44 -3.63 0.52 8.50
CA ARG A 44 -3.84 -0.85 8.02
C ARG A 44 -4.43 -1.74 9.13
N GLY A 45 -5.42 -2.56 8.79
CA GLY A 45 -6.11 -3.41 9.77
C GLY A 45 -7.30 -2.73 10.45
N ARG A 46 -7.43 -1.40 10.30
CA ARG A 46 -8.51 -0.59 10.88
C ARG A 46 -9.27 0.16 9.80
N ASP A 47 -8.57 0.94 8.99
CA ASP A 47 -9.14 1.86 8.02
C ASP A 47 -9.03 1.32 6.59
N TYR A 48 -8.00 0.51 6.31
CA TYR A 48 -7.86 -0.22 5.05
C TYR A 48 -7.13 -1.55 5.25
N GLN A 49 -7.19 -2.42 4.24
CA GLN A 49 -6.40 -3.66 4.22
C GLN A 49 -5.95 -3.99 2.79
N ILE A 50 -4.86 -4.75 2.70
CA ILE A 50 -4.29 -5.21 1.43
C ILE A 50 -4.87 -6.58 1.11
N CYS A 51 -5.33 -6.78 -0.13
CA CYS A 51 -5.78 -8.08 -0.58
C CYS A 51 -4.69 -9.16 -0.35
N PRO A 52 -5.01 -10.31 0.29
CA PRO A 52 -4.02 -11.36 0.56
C PRO A 52 -3.53 -12.09 -0.70
N LYS A 53 -4.27 -12.01 -1.81
CA LYS A 53 -3.89 -12.69 -3.06
C LYS A 53 -2.63 -12.02 -3.62
N THR A 54 -1.58 -12.81 -3.77
CA THR A 54 -0.23 -12.41 -4.24
C THR A 54 -0.26 -11.69 -5.59
N GLU A 55 -1.14 -12.13 -6.49
CA GLU A 55 -1.33 -11.53 -7.82
C GLU A 55 -2.09 -10.19 -7.79
N CYS A 56 -2.81 -9.90 -6.71
CA CYS A 56 -3.74 -8.77 -6.64
C CYS A 56 -3.20 -7.61 -5.81
N ARG A 57 -2.94 -7.85 -4.51
CA ARG A 57 -2.30 -6.93 -3.55
C ARG A 57 -2.79 -5.47 -3.56
N ILE A 58 -4.04 -5.21 -3.95
CA ILE A 58 -4.61 -3.86 -3.92
C ILE A 58 -4.98 -3.45 -2.49
N CYS A 59 -4.89 -2.15 -2.21
CA CYS A 59 -5.43 -1.53 -0.98
C CYS A 59 -6.94 -1.35 -1.13
N ILE A 60 -7.68 -1.72 -0.08
CA ILE A 60 -9.13 -1.64 -0.05
C ILE A 60 -9.51 -0.95 1.26
N GLU A 61 -10.25 0.15 1.15
CA GLU A 61 -10.78 0.88 2.30
C GLU A 61 -11.84 0.04 3.01
N ARG A 62 -11.88 0.13 4.34
CA ARG A 62 -12.96 -0.48 5.12
C ARG A 62 -14.16 0.47 5.11
N SER A 63 -15.16 0.16 4.30
CA SER A 63 -16.39 0.95 4.18
C SER A 63 -17.45 0.67 5.25
N ALA A 64 -17.31 -0.41 6.03
CA ALA A 64 -18.32 -0.85 7.00
C ALA A 64 -17.69 -1.37 8.31
N SER A 65 -18.50 -1.48 9.36
CA SER A 65 -18.08 -2.04 10.65
C SER A 65 -17.75 -3.54 10.61
N CYS A 66 -18.10 -4.24 9.53
CA CYS A 66 -17.81 -5.66 9.36
C CYS A 66 -16.32 -5.87 9.04
N TYR A 67 -15.70 -6.87 9.69
CA TYR A 67 -14.33 -7.27 9.37
C TYR A 67 -14.24 -8.14 8.11
N HIS A 68 -15.34 -8.67 7.58
CA HIS A 68 -15.33 -9.42 6.34
C HIS A 68 -15.31 -8.48 5.12
N MET A 69 -14.27 -8.59 4.30
CA MET A 69 -14.07 -7.80 3.09
C MET A 69 -14.04 -8.68 1.85
N ILE A 70 -14.53 -8.15 0.74
CA ILE A 70 -14.44 -8.77 -0.58
C ILE A 70 -13.61 -7.86 -1.48
N CYS A 71 -12.56 -8.41 -2.10
CA CYS A 71 -11.71 -7.66 -3.01
C CYS A 71 -12.46 -7.34 -4.31
N ALA A 72 -12.70 -6.06 -4.61
CA ALA A 72 -13.39 -5.65 -5.84
C ALA A 72 -12.66 -6.02 -7.14
N ARG A 73 -11.36 -6.36 -7.08
CA ARG A 73 -10.56 -6.74 -8.26
C ARG A 73 -10.48 -8.24 -8.51
N CYS A 74 -10.36 -9.06 -7.46
CA CYS A 74 -10.14 -10.50 -7.60
C CYS A 74 -11.12 -11.36 -6.80
N GLU A 75 -12.11 -10.73 -6.19
CA GLU A 75 -13.24 -11.33 -5.47
C GLU A 75 -12.85 -12.20 -4.26
N ALA A 76 -11.57 -12.21 -3.90
CA ALA A 76 -11.10 -12.88 -2.69
C ALA A 76 -11.78 -12.29 -1.46
N SER A 77 -12.31 -13.17 -0.62
CA SER A 77 -12.85 -12.85 0.70
C SER A 77 -11.73 -12.89 1.73
N PHE A 78 -11.61 -11.85 2.55
CA PHE A 78 -10.54 -11.73 3.55
C PHE A 78 -10.96 -10.88 4.75
N CYS A 79 -10.25 -11.02 5.86
CA CYS A 79 -10.50 -10.23 7.06
C CYS A 79 -9.80 -8.87 6.98
N ASN A 80 -10.51 -7.77 7.21
CA ASN A 80 -9.92 -6.44 7.33
C ASN A 80 -8.88 -6.39 8.46
N MET A 81 -9.15 -7.03 9.61
CA MET A 81 -8.29 -6.92 10.78
C MET A 81 -6.96 -7.65 10.57
N CYS A 82 -6.99 -8.94 10.24
CA CYS A 82 -5.77 -9.75 10.14
C CYS A 82 -5.23 -9.89 8.70
N GLY A 83 -6.00 -9.51 7.69
CA GLY A 83 -5.61 -9.60 6.28
C GLY A 83 -5.55 -11.02 5.72
N LEU A 84 -6.05 -12.03 6.47
CA LEU A 84 -6.06 -13.42 6.03
C LEU A 84 -7.29 -13.74 5.19
N ALA A 85 -7.15 -14.66 4.24
CA ALA A 85 -8.25 -15.14 3.41
C ALA A 85 -9.31 -15.85 4.28
N VAL A 86 -10.58 -15.59 3.98
CA VAL A 86 -11.72 -16.24 4.61
C VAL A 86 -12.19 -17.34 3.69
N LEU A 87 -11.92 -18.59 4.09
CA LEU A 87 -12.55 -19.76 3.47
C LEU A 87 -13.93 -19.95 4.13
N ALA A 88 -14.89 -20.53 3.41
CA ALA A 88 -16.30 -20.67 3.82
C ALA A 88 -16.54 -21.31 5.21
N ASN A 89 -15.50 -21.87 5.84
CA ASN A 89 -15.55 -22.60 7.10
C ASN A 89 -14.62 -21.99 8.17
N SER A 90 -14.12 -20.78 7.96
CA SER A 90 -13.11 -20.15 8.83
C SER A 90 -13.83 -19.37 9.94
N ASN A 91 -13.85 -19.93 11.16
CA ASN A 91 -14.25 -19.21 12.37
C ASN A 91 -13.20 -18.14 12.70
N HIS A 92 -13.30 -16.98 12.06
CA HIS A 92 -12.46 -15.81 12.30
C HIS A 92 -13.33 -14.57 12.49
#